data_AF-A0A6M0HRG3-F1
#
_entry.id   AF-A0A6M0HRG3-F1
#
_cell.length_a   1.000
_cell.length_b   1.000
_cell.length_c   1.000
_cell.angle_alpha   90.00
_cell.angle_beta   90.00
_cell.angle_gamma   90.00
#
_symmetry.space_group_name_H-M   'P 1'
#
loop_
_entity.id
_entity.type
_entity.pdbx_description
1 polymer ?
#
loop_
_entity_poly.entity_id
_entity_poly.type
_entity_poly.pdbx_seq_one_letter_code
_entity_poly.pdbx_strand_id
1 'polypeptide(L)'
;MMTAYFSYLDFAALVYFVAAWAGYGLAVARMRGRRTSLSQIMNAQRAEWARQLILRDNRVVDTTINASLQNGTAFFASTSLIALGGVLTLSRSGDDVLTLFGSLPFGAIATRATWEIKVAGLAVVFVYAFFKFSWAYRLFNYGAILLGAVPPKGSGATLEQMERAARRAAAMNIAAGSHFARGQRAFFFALAYLGWFVSPWLLMVTTTAVVCVMWRRQFASKIRAALLAQDDGTGQGWHP
;
A
#
# COMPACT_ATOMS: atom_id res chain seq x y z
N MET A 1 -21.99 23.71 -25.84
CA MET A 1 -21.25 24.56 -24.88
C MET A 1 -20.92 23.74 -23.63
N MET A 2 -19.74 23.10 -23.60
CA MET A 2 -19.04 22.71 -22.37
C MET A 2 -17.82 23.61 -22.31
N THR A 3 -17.70 24.35 -21.22
CA THR A 3 -16.85 25.54 -21.06
C THR A 3 -15.37 25.19 -20.84
N ALA A 4 -14.52 26.10 -21.29
CA ALA A 4 -13.08 26.05 -21.45
C ALA A 4 -12.22 25.98 -20.16
N TYR A 5 -12.63 25.25 -19.12
CA TYR A 5 -11.89 25.19 -17.84
C TYR A 5 -11.17 23.86 -17.58
N PHE A 6 -11.55 22.79 -18.28
CA PHE A 6 -10.97 21.47 -18.13
C PHE A 6 -10.92 20.81 -19.51
N SER A 7 -9.72 20.53 -20.02
CA SER A 7 -9.59 19.91 -21.33
C SER A 7 -10.20 18.51 -21.31
N TYR A 8 -10.82 18.08 -22.41
CA TYR A 8 -11.22 16.67 -22.57
C TYR A 8 -10.06 15.71 -22.29
N LEU A 9 -8.82 16.17 -22.53
CA LEU A 9 -7.60 15.43 -22.22
C LEU A 9 -7.34 15.32 -20.71
N ASP A 10 -7.55 16.37 -19.91
CA ASP A 10 -7.43 16.30 -18.44
C ASP A 10 -8.42 15.28 -17.87
N PHE A 11 -9.65 15.27 -18.39
CA PHE A 11 -10.66 14.31 -17.98
C PHE A 11 -10.30 12.88 -18.37
N ALA A 12 -9.86 12.66 -19.61
CA ALA A 12 -9.39 11.35 -20.06
C ALA A 12 -8.20 10.85 -19.23
N ALA A 13 -7.23 11.73 -18.92
CA ALA A 13 -6.07 11.38 -18.11
C ALA A 13 -6.45 11.04 -16.66
N LEU A 14 -7.40 11.77 -16.06
CA LEU A 14 -7.90 11.46 -14.72
C LEU A 14 -8.68 10.14 -14.68
N VAL A 15 -9.55 9.88 -15.67
CA VAL A 15 -10.26 8.61 -15.81
C VAL A 15 -9.25 7.47 -15.98
N TYR A 16 -8.23 7.65 -16.82
CA TYR A 16 -7.15 6.68 -16.98
C TYR A 16 -6.42 6.42 -15.67
N PHE A 17 -6.07 7.46 -14.91
CA PHE A 17 -5.42 7.33 -13.60
C PHE A 17 -6.27 6.52 -12.61
N VAL A 18 -7.56 6.85 -12.48
CA VAL A 18 -8.49 6.14 -11.59
C VAL A 18 -8.68 4.69 -12.03
N ALA A 19 -8.86 4.46 -13.34
CA ALA A 19 -9.00 3.12 -13.90
C ALA A 19 -7.73 2.27 -13.72
N ALA A 20 -6.54 2.85 -13.91
CA ALA A 20 -5.27 2.19 -13.70
C ALA A 20 -5.06 1.82 -12.22
N TRP A 21 -5.41 2.72 -11.30
CA TRP A 21 -5.34 2.45 -9.87
C TRP A 21 -6.31 1.34 -9.45
N ALA A 22 -7.59 1.48 -9.77
CA ALA A 22 -8.59 0.48 -9.45
C ALA A 22 -8.26 -0.87 -10.11
N GLY A 23 -7.92 -0.85 -11.39
CA GLY A 23 -7.52 -2.01 -12.18
C GLY A 23 -6.34 -2.74 -11.59
N TYR A 24 -5.26 -2.02 -11.24
CA TYR A 24 -4.11 -2.62 -10.55
C TYR A 24 -4.49 -3.24 -9.21
N GLY A 25 -5.30 -2.54 -8.41
CA GLY A 25 -5.78 -3.02 -7.12
C GLY A 25 -6.58 -4.33 -7.23
N LEU A 26 -7.49 -4.40 -8.21
CA LEU A 26 -8.29 -5.58 -8.51
C LEU A 26 -7.45 -6.72 -9.06
N ALA A 27 -6.49 -6.41 -9.94
CA ALA A 27 -5.60 -7.38 -10.55
C ALA A 27 -4.74 -8.10 -9.49
N VAL A 28 -4.14 -7.34 -8.56
CA VAL A 28 -3.37 -7.91 -7.43
C VAL A 28 -4.26 -8.72 -6.48
N ALA A 29 -5.53 -8.34 -6.29
CA ALA A 29 -6.43 -9.06 -5.40
C ALA A 29 -6.99 -10.36 -6.01
N ARG A 30 -7.22 -10.40 -7.33
CA ARG A 30 -7.91 -11.51 -8.00
C ARG A 30 -6.96 -12.54 -8.64
N MET A 31 -5.73 -12.17 -8.98
CA MET A 31 -4.82 -13.13 -9.59
C MET A 31 -4.43 -14.26 -8.62
N ARG A 32 -4.41 -15.49 -9.14
CA ARG A 32 -4.10 -16.75 -8.45
C ARG A 32 -3.23 -17.63 -9.36
N GLY A 33 -2.58 -18.67 -8.81
CA GLY A 33 -1.79 -19.67 -9.57
C GLY A 33 -0.39 -19.19 -9.97
N ARG A 34 0.01 -19.33 -11.25
CA ARG A 34 1.30 -18.82 -11.78
C ARG A 34 1.45 -17.29 -11.69
N ARG A 35 0.44 -16.57 -11.20
CA ARG A 35 0.46 -15.13 -10.91
C ARG A 35 0.04 -14.82 -9.46
N THR A 36 0.31 -15.71 -8.50
CA THR A 36 0.16 -15.39 -7.07
C THR A 36 1.10 -14.23 -6.73
N SER A 37 0.53 -13.14 -6.19
CA SER A 37 1.29 -11.96 -5.78
C SER A 37 2.19 -12.26 -4.58
N LEU A 38 3.29 -11.53 -4.45
CA LEU A 38 4.17 -11.63 -3.27
C LEU A 38 3.38 -11.45 -1.96
N SER A 39 2.38 -10.55 -1.95
CA SER A 39 1.51 -10.34 -0.79
C SER A 39 0.72 -11.59 -0.40
N GLN A 40 0.29 -12.42 -1.36
CA GLN A 40 -0.41 -13.68 -1.07
C GLN A 40 0.56 -14.75 -0.55
N ILE A 41 1.78 -14.83 -1.09
CA ILE A 41 2.83 -15.74 -0.57
C ILE A 41 3.15 -15.39 0.88
N MET A 42 3.30 -14.09 1.19
CA MET A 42 3.51 -13.63 2.55
C MET A 42 2.34 -13.91 3.49
N ASN A 43 1.12 -14.10 2.99
CA ASN A 43 -0.01 -14.49 3.84
C ASN A 43 0.12 -15.94 4.33
N ALA A 44 0.68 -16.83 3.52
CA ALA A 44 1.01 -18.19 3.96
C ALA A 44 2.07 -18.16 5.07
N GLN A 45 3.12 -17.34 4.90
CA GLN A 45 4.15 -17.16 5.91
C GLN A 45 3.61 -16.54 7.21
N ARG A 46 2.66 -15.61 7.14
CA ARG A 46 1.96 -15.09 8.34
C ARG A 46 1.13 -16.16 9.05
N ALA A 47 0.50 -17.06 8.29
CA ALA A 47 -0.23 -18.18 8.87
C ALA A 47 0.72 -19.17 9.55
N GLU A 48 1.87 -19.46 8.93
CA GLU A 48 2.89 -20.32 9.51
C GLU A 48 3.54 -19.71 10.74
N TRP A 49 3.88 -18.43 10.71
CA TRP A 49 4.35 -17.69 11.88
C TRP A 49 3.37 -17.83 13.06
N ALA A 50 2.06 -17.74 12.81
CA ALA A 50 1.07 -17.93 13.86
C ALA A 50 0.97 -19.38 14.36
N ARG A 51 1.25 -20.40 13.53
CA ARG A 51 1.35 -21.78 14.02
C ARG A 51 2.57 -21.98 14.91
N GLN A 52 3.71 -21.42 14.52
CA GLN A 52 4.96 -21.48 15.29
C GLN A 52 4.81 -20.83 16.67
N LEU A 53 3.95 -19.82 16.82
CA LEU A 53 3.60 -19.20 18.11
C LEU A 53 3.12 -20.20 19.17
N ILE A 54 2.44 -21.28 18.74
CA ILE A 54 1.92 -22.32 19.66
C ILE A 54 3.06 -23.13 20.27
N LEU A 55 4.13 -23.35 19.48
CA LEU A 55 5.27 -24.16 19.85
C LEU A 55 6.31 -23.39 20.69
N ARG A 56 6.27 -22.06 20.66
CA ARG A 56 7.21 -21.18 21.35
C ARG A 56 6.79 -20.96 22.80
N ASP A 57 7.70 -21.30 23.72
CA ASP A 57 7.56 -20.98 25.14
C ASP A 57 7.81 -19.48 25.40
N ASN A 58 8.79 -18.89 24.71
CA ASN A 58 9.05 -17.45 24.76
C ASN A 58 8.50 -16.74 23.52
N ARG A 59 7.58 -15.79 23.72
CA ARG A 59 6.89 -15.05 22.66
C ARG A 59 7.33 -13.60 22.50
N VAL A 60 8.42 -13.20 23.16
CA VAL A 60 8.98 -11.83 23.01
C VAL A 60 9.32 -11.55 21.55
N VAL A 61 9.84 -12.53 20.80
CA VAL A 61 10.13 -12.37 19.37
C VAL A 61 8.86 -12.01 18.58
N ASP A 62 7.72 -12.64 18.89
CA ASP A 62 6.47 -12.41 18.19
C ASP A 62 5.89 -11.03 18.46
N THR A 63 5.95 -10.57 19.72
CA THR A 63 5.52 -9.22 20.09
C THR A 63 6.43 -8.16 19.49
N THR A 64 7.75 -8.40 19.44
CA THR A 64 8.71 -7.50 18.77
C THR A 64 8.45 -7.40 17.26
N ILE A 65 8.20 -8.52 16.57
CA ILE A 65 7.85 -8.51 15.14
C ILE A 65 6.56 -7.71 14.91
N ASN A 66 5.51 -7.96 15.71
CA ASN A 66 4.26 -7.23 15.58
C ASN A 66 4.43 -5.72 15.86
N ALA A 67 5.20 -5.36 16.89
CA ALA A 67 5.51 -3.97 17.21
C ALA A 67 6.27 -3.28 16.07
N SER A 68 7.22 -3.96 15.43
CA SER A 68 7.93 -3.43 14.25
C SER A 68 6.98 -3.14 13.09
N LEU A 69 6.07 -4.07 12.76
CA LEU A 69 5.07 -3.90 11.71
C LEU A 69 4.10 -2.75 12.03
N GLN A 70 3.69 -2.65 13.29
CA GLN A 70 2.83 -1.58 13.78
C GLN A 70 3.51 -0.21 13.69
N ASN A 71 4.75 -0.10 14.17
CA ASN A 71 5.54 1.13 14.12
C ASN A 71 5.80 1.58 12.67
N GLY A 72 6.12 0.64 11.77
CA GLY A 72 6.23 0.94 10.35
C GLY A 72 4.93 1.48 9.75
N THR A 73 3.78 0.98 10.22
CA THR A 73 2.47 1.49 9.80
C THR A 73 2.18 2.90 10.35
N ALA A 74 2.53 3.16 11.61
CA ALA A 74 2.41 4.48 12.21
C ALA A 74 3.27 5.51 11.47
N PHE A 75 4.50 5.15 11.12
CA PHE A 75 5.40 6.00 10.35
C PHE A 75 4.73 6.45 9.04
N PHE A 76 4.21 5.52 8.24
CA PHE A 76 3.55 5.87 6.98
C PHE A 76 2.23 6.64 7.16
N ALA A 77 1.48 6.38 8.24
CA ALA A 77 0.30 7.19 8.58
C ALA A 77 0.70 8.65 8.84
N SER A 78 1.73 8.88 9.67
CA SER A 78 2.26 10.21 9.93
C SER A 78 2.80 10.88 8.66
N THR A 79 3.55 10.15 7.82
CA THR A 79 4.01 10.67 6.52
C THR A 79 2.85 11.12 5.64
N SER A 80 1.73 10.38 5.62
CA SER A 80 0.56 10.78 4.83
C SER A 80 -0.11 12.07 5.35
N LEU A 81 -0.12 12.31 6.67
CA LEU A 81 -0.60 13.56 7.26
C LEU A 81 0.33 14.73 6.95
N ILE A 82 1.66 14.53 7.03
CA ILE A 82 2.64 15.55 6.65
C ILE A 82 2.49 15.92 5.17
N ALA A 83 2.39 14.90 4.30
CA ALA A 83 2.16 15.13 2.87
C ALA A 83 0.84 15.85 2.61
N LEU A 84 -0.24 15.47 3.29
CA LEU A 84 -1.52 16.18 3.23
C LEU A 84 -1.40 17.65 3.66
N GLY A 85 -0.67 17.93 4.74
CA GLY A 85 -0.34 19.29 5.15
C GLY A 85 0.38 20.08 4.06
N GLY A 86 1.37 19.46 3.39
CA GLY A 86 2.04 20.04 2.23
C GLY A 86 1.09 20.37 1.07
N VAL A 87 0.14 19.48 0.78
CA VAL A 87 -0.88 19.70 -0.27
C VAL A 87 -1.83 20.84 0.12
N LEU A 88 -2.26 20.93 1.38
CA LEU A 88 -3.11 22.02 1.85
C LEU A 88 -2.38 23.38 1.82
N THR A 89 -1.08 23.39 2.09
CA THR A 89 -0.24 24.58 1.93
C THR A 89 -0.14 25.02 0.46
N LEU A 90 0.07 24.06 -0.46
CA LEU A 90 0.07 24.32 -1.91
C LEU A 90 -1.27 24.88 -2.42
N SER A 91 -2.38 24.56 -1.75
CA SER A 91 -3.69 25.15 -2.06
C SER A 91 -3.76 26.64 -1.73
N ARG A 92 -3.00 27.10 -0.71
CA ARG A 92 -2.99 28.51 -0.27
C ARG A 92 -2.01 29.37 -1.06
N SER A 93 -0.87 28.81 -1.48
CA SER A 93 0.17 29.51 -2.25
C SER A 93 -0.03 29.39 -3.77
N GLY A 94 -1.28 29.35 -4.24
CA GLY A 94 -1.60 29.07 -5.64
C GLY A 94 -0.95 30.03 -6.63
N ASP A 95 -0.99 31.34 -6.37
CA ASP A 95 -0.49 32.35 -7.33
C ASP A 95 1.05 32.33 -7.44
N ASP A 96 1.77 32.21 -6.32
CA ASP A 96 3.24 32.12 -6.30
C ASP A 96 3.74 30.84 -6.98
N VAL A 97 3.03 29.73 -6.81
CA VAL A 97 3.42 28.46 -7.43
C VAL A 97 3.06 28.44 -8.91
N LEU A 98 1.92 29.00 -9.30
CA LEU A 98 1.52 29.12 -10.71
C LEU A 98 2.51 29.95 -11.54
N THR A 99 3.05 31.04 -10.96
CA THR A 99 4.08 31.85 -11.65
C THR A 99 5.38 31.08 -11.86
N LEU A 100 5.82 30.28 -10.87
CA LEU A 100 6.98 29.40 -11.01
C LEU A 100 6.76 28.32 -12.09
N PHE A 101 5.61 27.63 -12.08
CA PHE A 101 5.31 26.59 -13.08
C PHE A 101 5.09 27.16 -14.48
N GLY A 102 4.54 28.37 -14.60
CA GLY A 102 4.38 29.08 -15.87
C GLY A 102 5.70 29.49 -16.51
N SER A 103 6.79 29.57 -15.74
CA SER A 103 8.14 29.83 -16.26
C SER A 103 8.83 28.59 -16.86
N LEU A 104 8.26 27.39 -16.66
CA LEU A 104 8.83 26.15 -17.20
C LEU A 104 8.51 26.00 -18.69
N PRO A 105 9.47 25.57 -19.54
CA PRO A 105 9.29 25.45 -20.99
C PRO A 105 8.20 24.44 -21.40
N PHE A 106 7.78 23.56 -20.49
CA PHE A 106 6.74 22.56 -20.70
C PHE A 106 5.50 22.76 -19.82
N GLY A 107 5.44 23.87 -19.06
CA GLY A 107 4.32 24.16 -18.16
C GLY A 107 3.12 24.71 -18.92
N ALA A 108 2.00 23.99 -18.91
CA ALA A 108 0.74 24.59 -19.36
C ALA A 108 0.33 25.69 -18.36
N ILE A 109 -0.15 26.84 -18.86
CA ILE A 109 -0.73 27.90 -18.02
C ILE A 109 -2.00 27.33 -17.39
N ALA A 110 -1.88 26.80 -16.17
CA ALA A 110 -3.01 26.26 -15.43
C ALA A 110 -3.85 27.42 -14.90
N THR A 111 -5.16 27.38 -15.16
CA THR A 111 -6.08 28.30 -14.47
C THR A 111 -6.08 27.97 -12.97
N ARG A 112 -6.35 28.98 -12.13
CA ARG A 112 -6.49 28.80 -10.68
C ARG A 112 -7.48 27.68 -10.32
N ALA A 113 -8.61 27.60 -11.03
CA ALA A 113 -9.60 26.54 -10.84
C ALA A 113 -9.02 25.15 -11.15
N THR A 114 -8.29 25.00 -12.26
CA THR A 114 -7.65 23.72 -12.61
C THR A 114 -6.58 23.32 -11.59
N TRP A 115 -5.82 24.29 -11.05
CA TRP A 115 -4.85 24.07 -9.98
C TRP A 115 -5.51 23.55 -8.70
N GLU A 116 -6.56 24.23 -8.23
CA GLU A 116 -7.30 23.84 -7.03
C GLU A 116 -7.89 22.42 -7.16
N ILE A 117 -8.39 22.04 -8.35
CA ILE A 117 -8.86 20.68 -8.62
C ILE A 117 -7.73 19.64 -8.51
N LYS A 118 -6.55 19.93 -9.07
CA LYS A 118 -5.38 19.03 -8.99
C LYS A 118 -4.90 18.89 -7.55
N VAL A 119 -4.83 19.98 -6.80
CA VAL A 119 -4.45 19.96 -5.38
C VAL A 119 -5.48 19.16 -4.57
N ALA A 120 -6.77 19.40 -4.77
CA ALA A 120 -7.85 18.67 -4.09
C ALA A 120 -7.81 17.17 -4.39
N GLY A 121 -7.59 16.77 -5.65
CA GLY A 121 -7.47 15.36 -5.99
C GLY A 121 -6.25 14.69 -5.37
N LEU A 122 -5.10 15.37 -5.31
CA LEU A 122 -3.92 14.87 -4.60
C LEU A 122 -4.19 14.75 -3.08
N ALA A 123 -4.93 15.69 -2.49
CA ALA A 123 -5.34 15.61 -1.09
C ALA A 123 -6.20 14.37 -0.83
N VAL A 124 -7.15 14.05 -1.71
CA VAL A 124 -7.97 12.83 -1.63
C VAL A 124 -7.10 11.57 -1.63
N VAL A 125 -6.04 11.52 -2.44
CA VAL A 125 -5.09 10.39 -2.46
C VAL A 125 -4.41 10.22 -1.10
N PHE A 126 -3.91 11.29 -0.49
CA PHE A 126 -3.25 11.22 0.81
C PHE A 126 -4.22 10.94 1.96
N VAL A 127 -5.45 11.48 1.93
CA VAL A 127 -6.51 11.13 2.87
C VAL A 127 -6.83 9.64 2.78
N TYR A 128 -6.99 9.10 1.57
CA TYR A 128 -7.17 7.66 1.37
C TYR A 128 -5.99 6.85 1.95
N ALA A 129 -4.75 7.28 1.69
CA ALA A 129 -3.55 6.63 2.22
C ALA A 129 -3.57 6.61 3.76
N PHE A 130 -3.84 7.75 4.39
CA PHE A 130 -3.98 7.88 5.84
C PHE A 130 -4.99 6.90 6.41
N PHE A 131 -6.22 6.85 5.86
CA PHE A 131 -7.24 5.92 6.34
C PHE A 131 -6.81 4.46 6.19
N LYS A 132 -6.09 4.09 5.12
CA LYS A 132 -5.58 2.72 4.96
C LYS A 132 -4.50 2.39 5.98
N PHE A 133 -3.55 3.28 6.26
CA PHE A 133 -2.52 3.06 7.27
C PHE A 133 -3.10 3.06 8.68
N SER A 134 -3.97 4.01 9.03
CA SER A 134 -4.66 4.06 10.32
C SER A 134 -5.48 2.79 10.59
N TRP A 135 -6.14 2.25 9.57
CA TRP A 135 -6.84 0.98 9.69
C TRP A 135 -5.88 -0.20 9.87
N ALA A 136 -4.80 -0.25 9.09
CA ALA A 136 -3.76 -1.28 9.27
C ALA A 136 -3.14 -1.23 10.68
N TYR A 137 -2.88 -0.04 11.20
CA TYR A 137 -2.34 0.17 12.54
C TYR A 137 -3.28 -0.38 13.63
N ARG A 138 -4.57 -0.09 13.51
CA ARG A 138 -5.61 -0.65 14.40
C ARG A 138 -5.65 -2.17 14.32
N LEU A 139 -5.58 -2.76 13.13
CA LEU A 139 -5.56 -4.21 12.97
C LEU A 139 -4.28 -4.83 13.56
N PHE A 140 -3.11 -4.21 13.42
CA PHE A 140 -1.89 -4.68 14.10
C PHE A 140 -1.99 -4.59 15.63
N ASN A 141 -2.68 -3.59 16.18
CA ASN A 141 -2.98 -3.52 17.62
C ASN A 141 -3.87 -4.69 18.07
N TYR A 142 -4.96 -4.93 17.35
CA TYR A 142 -5.82 -6.09 17.63
C TYR A 142 -5.07 -7.41 17.45
N GLY A 143 -4.16 -7.48 16.47
CA GLY A 143 -3.25 -8.60 16.27
C GLY A 143 -2.36 -8.84 17.48
N ALA A 144 -1.79 -7.78 18.08
CA ALA A 144 -0.98 -7.88 19.30
C ALA A 144 -1.77 -8.47 20.48
N ILE A 145 -3.01 -8.01 20.66
CA ILE A 145 -3.90 -8.51 21.71
C ILE A 145 -4.22 -9.99 21.48
N LEU A 146 -4.53 -10.37 20.23
CA LEU A 146 -4.81 -11.76 19.88
C LEU A 146 -3.59 -12.67 20.00
N LEU A 147 -2.38 -12.18 19.69
CA LEU A 147 -1.12 -12.88 19.92
C LEU A 147 -0.93 -13.16 21.42
N GLY A 148 -1.17 -12.18 22.27
CA GLY A 148 -1.11 -12.33 23.73
C GLY A 148 -2.19 -13.25 24.29
N ALA A 149 -3.35 -13.34 23.63
CA ALA A 149 -4.47 -14.19 24.03
C ALA A 149 -4.34 -15.65 23.58
N VAL A 150 -3.33 -16.01 22.78
CA VAL A 150 -3.09 -17.41 22.44
C VAL A 150 -2.68 -18.16 23.72
N PRO A 151 -3.32 -19.27 24.09
CA PRO A 151 -2.94 -20.00 25.30
C PRO A 151 -1.47 -20.44 25.25
N PRO A 152 -0.70 -20.36 26.35
CA PRO A 152 0.65 -20.87 26.40
C PRO A 152 0.67 -22.40 26.44
N LYS A 153 1.78 -23.00 26.00
CA LYS A 153 1.97 -24.45 26.10
C LYS A 153 1.91 -24.87 27.57
N GLY A 154 1.17 -25.95 27.86
CA GLY A 154 0.98 -26.42 29.23
C GLY A 154 -0.14 -25.74 30.02
N SER A 155 -0.90 -24.80 29.44
CA SER A 155 -2.03 -24.13 30.12
C SER A 155 -3.30 -25.00 30.26
N GLY A 156 -3.25 -26.27 29.88
CA GLY A 156 -4.42 -27.16 29.81
C GLY A 156 -5.36 -26.92 28.61
N ALA A 157 -5.04 -25.97 27.72
CA ALA A 157 -5.80 -25.77 26.49
C ALA A 157 -5.55 -26.90 25.48
N THR A 158 -6.58 -27.32 24.75
CA THR A 158 -6.42 -28.32 23.69
C THR A 158 -5.69 -27.72 22.48
N LEU A 159 -5.01 -28.56 21.70
CA LEU A 159 -4.30 -28.11 20.49
C LEU A 159 -5.23 -27.37 19.53
N GLU A 160 -6.47 -27.85 19.36
CA GLU A 160 -7.47 -27.22 18.50
C GLU A 160 -7.83 -25.79 18.96
N GLN A 161 -7.94 -25.55 20.28
CA GLN A 161 -8.18 -24.23 20.83
C GLN A 161 -7.01 -23.28 20.56
N MET A 162 -5.78 -23.77 20.72
CA MET A 162 -4.56 -23.01 20.44
C MET A 162 -4.47 -22.64 18.95
N GLU A 163 -4.72 -23.60 18.05
CA GLU A 163 -4.75 -23.38 16.61
C GLU A 163 -5.85 -22.40 16.19
N ARG A 164 -7.02 -22.45 16.83
CA ARG A 164 -8.10 -21.50 16.56
C ARG A 164 -7.71 -20.08 16.99
N ALA A 165 -7.06 -19.92 18.14
CA ALA A 165 -6.55 -18.63 18.60
C ALA A 165 -5.44 -18.09 17.68
N ALA A 166 -4.47 -18.93 17.32
CA ALA A 166 -3.41 -18.61 16.36
C ALA A 166 -3.96 -18.20 14.99
N ARG A 167 -4.96 -18.93 14.46
CA ARG A 167 -5.61 -18.57 13.18
C ARG A 167 -6.27 -17.20 13.22
N ARG A 168 -6.88 -16.81 14.35
CA ARG A 168 -7.45 -15.46 14.52
C ARG A 168 -6.37 -14.38 14.49
N ALA A 169 -5.25 -14.60 15.19
CA ALA A 169 -4.10 -13.70 15.16
C ALA A 169 -3.51 -13.57 13.74
N ALA A 170 -3.35 -14.70 13.02
CA ALA A 170 -2.90 -14.72 11.63
C ALA A 170 -3.84 -13.92 10.71
N ALA A 171 -5.15 -14.17 10.80
CA ALA A 171 -6.16 -13.50 9.98
C ALA A 171 -6.11 -11.98 10.18
N MET A 172 -5.94 -11.54 11.43
CA MET A 172 -5.79 -10.12 11.77
C MET A 172 -4.53 -9.52 11.15
N ASN A 173 -3.38 -10.20 11.25
CA ASN A 173 -2.12 -9.71 10.67
C ASN A 173 -2.15 -9.69 9.12
N ILE A 174 -2.78 -10.69 8.50
CA ILE A 174 -3.01 -10.75 7.04
C ILE A 174 -3.89 -9.58 6.60
N ALA A 175 -4.98 -9.30 7.32
CA ALA A 175 -5.85 -8.16 7.03
C ALA A 175 -5.09 -6.83 7.18
N ALA A 176 -4.30 -6.67 8.25
CA ALA A 176 -3.47 -5.49 8.47
C ALA A 176 -2.47 -5.27 7.32
N GLY A 177 -1.75 -6.32 6.91
CA GLY A 177 -0.80 -6.28 5.79
C GLY A 177 -1.47 -5.92 4.46
N SER A 178 -2.70 -6.37 4.22
CA SER A 178 -3.48 -6.00 3.03
C SER A 178 -3.83 -4.50 2.99
N HIS A 179 -4.25 -3.93 4.14
CA HIS A 179 -4.50 -2.50 4.25
C HIS A 179 -3.22 -1.67 4.12
N PHE A 180 -2.12 -2.11 4.73
CA PHE A 180 -0.81 -1.50 4.59
C PHE A 180 -0.38 -1.45 3.11
N ALA A 181 -0.49 -2.57 2.40
CA ALA A 181 -0.17 -2.63 0.98
C ALA A 181 -1.05 -1.68 0.15
N ARG A 182 -2.34 -1.53 0.46
CA ARG A 182 -3.23 -0.55 -0.21
C ARG A 182 -2.79 0.89 0.04
N GLY A 183 -2.37 1.23 1.26
CA GLY A 183 -1.84 2.55 1.60
C GLY A 183 -0.52 2.83 0.87
N GLN A 184 0.40 1.87 0.86
CA GLN A 184 1.68 2.00 0.16
C GLN A 184 1.49 2.21 -1.36
N ARG A 185 0.50 1.53 -1.96
CA ARG A 185 0.13 1.79 -3.37
C ARG A 185 -0.36 3.21 -3.59
N ALA A 186 -1.14 3.77 -2.67
CA ALA A 186 -1.60 5.15 -2.78
C ALA A 186 -0.43 6.14 -2.86
N PHE A 187 0.68 5.92 -2.14
CA PHE A 187 1.87 6.76 -2.27
C PHE A 187 2.51 6.68 -3.67
N PHE A 188 2.62 5.49 -4.25
CA PHE A 188 3.13 5.37 -5.62
C PHE A 188 2.21 6.06 -6.63
N PHE A 189 0.90 5.93 -6.48
CA PHE A 189 -0.06 6.66 -7.31
C PHE A 189 -0.05 8.17 -7.05
N ALA A 190 0.22 8.63 -5.82
CA ALA A 190 0.42 10.04 -5.53
C ALA A 190 1.64 10.60 -6.29
N LEU A 191 2.74 9.83 -6.36
CA LEU A 191 3.91 10.22 -7.16
C LEU A 191 3.58 10.28 -8.66
N ALA A 192 2.80 9.32 -9.19
CA ALA A 192 2.31 9.42 -10.57
C ALA A 192 1.45 10.66 -10.79
N TYR A 193 0.56 10.95 -9.84
CA TYR A 193 -0.36 12.08 -9.87
C TYR A 193 0.37 13.42 -9.99
N LEU A 194 1.57 13.57 -9.41
CA LEU A 194 2.39 14.77 -9.56
C LEU A 194 2.67 15.13 -11.03
N GLY A 195 2.72 14.14 -11.93
CA GLY A 195 2.85 14.38 -13.37
C GLY A 195 1.72 15.25 -13.94
N TRP A 196 0.52 15.20 -13.34
CA TRP A 196 -0.62 16.00 -13.79
C TRP A 196 -0.43 17.50 -13.59
N PHE A 197 0.38 17.91 -12.60
CA PHE A 197 0.69 19.33 -12.39
C PHE A 197 1.43 19.94 -13.58
N VAL A 198 2.20 19.14 -14.32
CA VAL A 198 2.90 19.58 -15.53
C VAL A 198 2.00 19.46 -16.76
N SER A 199 1.45 18.26 -17.02
CA SER A 199 0.64 17.98 -18.21
C SER A 199 -0.23 16.72 -18.04
N PRO A 200 -1.43 16.66 -18.66
CA PRO A 200 -2.24 15.44 -18.72
C PRO A 200 -1.51 14.25 -19.34
N TRP A 201 -0.66 14.49 -20.34
CA TRP A 201 0.14 13.44 -20.96
C TRP A 201 1.14 12.86 -19.97
N LEU A 202 1.76 13.73 -19.17
CA LEU A 202 2.72 13.29 -18.17
C LEU A 202 2.05 12.47 -17.08
N LEU A 203 0.82 12.81 -16.68
CA LEU A 203 0.01 11.96 -15.78
C LEU A 203 -0.16 10.54 -16.35
N MET A 204 -0.52 10.40 -17.62
CA MET A 204 -0.70 9.07 -18.22
C MET A 204 0.62 8.28 -18.27
N VAL A 205 1.72 8.94 -18.64
CA VAL A 205 3.05 8.33 -18.71
C VAL A 205 3.53 7.90 -17.32
N THR A 206 3.49 8.78 -16.32
CA THR A 206 3.93 8.47 -14.95
C THR A 206 3.05 7.41 -14.31
N THR A 207 1.74 7.41 -14.58
CA THR A 207 0.81 6.37 -14.13
C THR A 207 1.18 5.02 -14.73
N THR A 208 1.42 4.98 -16.04
CA THR A 208 1.86 3.75 -16.73
C THR A 208 3.18 3.25 -16.15
N ALA A 209 4.16 4.13 -15.98
CA ALA A 209 5.46 3.79 -15.41
C ALA A 209 5.33 3.21 -13.99
N VAL A 210 4.52 3.83 -13.12
CA VAL A 210 4.24 3.34 -11.77
C VAL A 210 3.58 1.96 -11.81
N VAL A 211 2.56 1.78 -12.66
CA VAL A 211 1.90 0.48 -12.84
C VAL A 211 2.91 -0.59 -13.30
N CYS A 212 3.75 -0.30 -14.30
CA CYS A 212 4.77 -1.21 -14.80
C CYS A 212 5.79 -1.58 -13.73
N VAL A 213 6.32 -0.60 -12.99
CA VAL A 213 7.29 -0.82 -11.90
C VAL A 213 6.67 -1.68 -10.79
N MET A 214 5.44 -1.35 -10.38
CA MET A 214 4.75 -2.10 -9.34
C MET A 214 4.40 -3.52 -9.79
N TRP A 215 3.96 -3.68 -11.04
CA TRP A 215 3.68 -4.98 -11.64
C TRP A 215 4.93 -5.87 -11.70
N ARG A 216 6.05 -5.32 -12.19
CA ARG A 216 7.34 -6.02 -12.22
C ARG A 216 7.77 -6.43 -10.81
N ARG A 217 7.62 -5.54 -9.82
CA ARG A 217 7.95 -5.85 -8.41
C ARG A 217 7.06 -6.94 -7.81
N GLN A 218 5.77 -6.96 -8.13
CA GLN A 218 4.83 -7.95 -7.58
C GLN A 218 4.94 -9.33 -8.24
N PHE A 219 5.21 -9.40 -9.54
CA PHE A 219 5.11 -10.65 -10.31
C PHE A 219 6.43 -11.18 -10.87
N ALA A 220 7.45 -10.31 -11.03
CA ALA A 220 8.73 -10.64 -11.65
C ALA A 220 9.94 -10.43 -10.72
N SER A 221 9.73 -10.29 -9.41
CA SER A 221 10.83 -10.16 -8.45
C SER A 221 11.49 -11.51 -8.19
N LYS A 222 12.84 -11.54 -8.19
CA LYS A 222 13.67 -12.71 -7.80
C LYS A 222 13.27 -13.30 -6.44
N ILE A 223 12.71 -12.48 -5.55
CA ILE A 223 12.20 -12.89 -4.23
C ILE A 223 11.04 -13.88 -4.37
N ARG A 224 10.16 -13.70 -5.37
CA ARG A 224 9.08 -14.65 -5.66
C ARG A 224 9.66 -15.99 -6.12
N ALA A 225 10.70 -15.97 -6.96
CA ALA A 225 11.37 -17.19 -7.40
C ALA A 225 12.06 -17.90 -6.22
N ALA A 226 12.72 -17.16 -5.32
CA ALA A 226 13.36 -17.73 -4.13
C ALA A 226 12.34 -18.35 -3.15
N LEU A 227 11.20 -17.70 -2.92
CA LEU A 227 10.14 -18.23 -2.06
C LEU A 227 9.38 -19.41 -2.68
N LEU A 228 9.24 -19.46 -4.01
CA LEU A 228 8.65 -20.61 -4.70
C LEU A 228 9.62 -21.79 -4.79
N ALA A 229 10.93 -21.55 -4.94
CA ALA A 229 11.93 -22.61 -4.97
C ALA A 229 12.04 -23.39 -3.64
N GLN A 230 11.65 -22.78 -2.51
CA GLN A 230 11.54 -23.49 -1.22
C GLN A 230 10.33 -24.43 -1.14
N ASP A 231 9.27 -24.19 -1.92
CA ASP A 231 8.04 -25.01 -1.94
C ASP A 231 8.15 -26.23 -2.89
N ASP A 232 9.20 -26.31 -3.72
CA ASP A 232 9.35 -27.37 -4.74
C ASP A 232 9.77 -28.74 -4.16
N GLY A 233 9.75 -28.93 -2.83
CA GLY A 233 9.93 -30.24 -2.16
C GLY A 233 11.30 -30.90 -2.34
N THR A 234 12.19 -30.34 -3.15
CA THR A 234 13.59 -30.73 -3.26
C THR A 234 14.38 -29.92 -2.25
N GLY A 235 14.85 -30.56 -1.17
CA GLY A 235 15.68 -29.95 -0.14
C GLY A 235 17.07 -29.51 -0.61
N GLN A 236 17.16 -28.74 -1.70
CA GLN A 236 18.37 -28.02 -2.07
C GLN A 236 18.30 -26.63 -1.45
N GLY A 237 19.02 -26.51 -0.34
CA GLY A 237 19.22 -25.25 0.38
C GLY A 237 19.72 -24.16 -0.56
N TRP A 238 19.20 -22.95 -0.31
CA TRP A 238 19.75 -21.73 -0.86
C TRP A 238 21.22 -21.61 -0.44
N HIS A 239 22.14 -21.62 -1.42
CA HIS A 239 23.52 -21.23 -1.21
C HIS A 239 23.68 -19.74 -1.58
N PRO A 240 24.20 -18.90 -0.67
CA PRO A 240 24.32 -17.45 -0.83
C PRO A 240 25.17 -17.02 -2.03
#